data_AF-A0A538Q6A4-F1
#
_entry.id   AF-A0A538Q6A4-F1
#
_cell.length_a   1.000
_cell.length_b   1.000
_cell.length_c   1.000
_cell.angle_alpha   90.00
_cell.angle_beta   90.00
_cell.angle_gamma   90.00
#
_symmetry.space_group_name_H-M   'P 1'
#
loop_
_entity.id
_entity.type
_entity.pdbx_description
1 polymer ?
#
loop_
_entity_poly.entity_id
_entity_poly.type
_entity_poly.pdbx_seq_one_letter_code
_entity_poly.pdbx_strand_id
1 'polypeptide(L)'
;MTAVVNCLPPGERAAFVVCHILKLPDDAAARSLAITESAYKVRLSRARKKVGDYLAPRCEHVNPMNPCHCPARVGTALHKGFIGKVAGEVSLRKQADVPYGRYGTGFGNDDVPVAHLAG
;
A
#
# COMPACT_ATOMS: atom_id res chain seq x y z
N MET A 1 -3.00 -10.44 -11.62
CA MET A 1 -3.11 -9.18 -10.86
C MET A 1 -2.21 -8.13 -11.51
N THR A 2 -2.74 -7.36 -12.44
CA THR A 2 -2.07 -6.21 -13.06
C THR A 2 -1.86 -5.11 -12.01
N ALA A 3 -0.63 -4.61 -11.88
CA ALA A 3 -0.31 -3.55 -10.92
C ALA A 3 -1.05 -2.25 -11.28
N VAL A 4 -1.61 -1.55 -10.29
CA VAL A 4 -2.33 -0.26 -10.44
C VAL A 4 -1.56 0.78 -11.27
N VAL A 5 -0.22 0.73 -11.19
CA VAL A 5 0.68 1.61 -11.94
C VAL A 5 0.56 1.41 -13.45
N ASN A 6 0.27 0.20 -13.93
CA ASN A 6 0.08 -0.07 -15.36
C ASN A 6 -1.21 0.55 -15.92
N CYS A 7 -2.20 0.80 -15.04
CA CYS A 7 -3.46 1.44 -15.41
C CYS A 7 -3.38 2.97 -15.46
N LEU A 8 -2.24 3.56 -15.07
CA LEU A 8 -2.02 5.00 -15.21
C LEU A 8 -1.78 5.39 -16.68
N PRO A 9 -2.27 6.55 -17.13
CA PRO A 9 -1.89 7.12 -18.42
C PRO A 9 -0.36 7.22 -18.56
N PRO A 10 0.21 7.07 -19.77
CA PRO A 10 1.67 6.98 -19.96
C PRO A 10 2.47 8.10 -19.27
N GLY A 11 2.00 9.35 -19.35
CA GLY A 11 2.69 10.49 -18.72
C GLY A 11 2.62 10.50 -17.18
N GLU A 12 1.50 10.07 -16.61
CA GLU A 12 1.34 9.93 -15.16
C GLU A 12 2.15 8.74 -14.63
N ARG A 13 2.15 7.63 -15.38
CA ARG A 13 2.95 6.44 -15.09
C ARG A 13 4.44 6.76 -15.06
N ALA A 14 4.94 7.47 -16.06
CA ALA A 14 6.35 7.87 -16.12
C ALA A 14 6.73 8.76 -14.93
N ALA A 15 5.91 9.78 -14.63
CA ALA A 15 6.14 10.65 -13.46
C ALA A 15 6.16 9.85 -12.14
N PHE A 16 5.22 8.92 -11.98
CA PHE A 16 5.13 8.07 -10.79
C PHE A 16 6.35 7.16 -10.62
N VAL A 17 6.80 6.51 -11.70
CA VAL A 17 7.97 5.61 -11.68
C VAL A 17 9.25 6.36 -11.36
N VAL A 18 9.47 7.52 -12.00
CA VAL A 18 10.66 8.32 -11.77
C VAL A 18 10.73 8.82 -10.31
N CYS A 19 9.59 9.20 -9.73
CA CYS A 19 9.51 9.63 -8.33
C CYS A 19 9.70 8.46 -7.34
N HIS A 20 8.91 7.38 -7.46
CA HIS A 20 8.82 6.36 -6.41
C HIS A 20 9.81 5.20 -6.59
N ILE A 21 10.23 4.90 -7.82
CA ILE A 21 11.17 3.80 -8.12
C ILE A 21 12.58 4.34 -8.27
N LEU A 22 12.77 5.36 -9.12
CA LEU A 22 14.10 5.94 -9.37
C LEU A 22 14.51 6.99 -8.34
N LYS A 23 13.57 7.48 -7.52
CA LYS A 23 13.80 8.44 -6.44
C LYS A 23 14.54 9.72 -6.90
N LEU A 24 14.25 10.18 -8.12
CA LEU A 24 14.81 11.44 -8.62
C LEU A 24 14.11 12.64 -7.98
N PRO A 25 14.83 13.75 -7.72
CA PRO A 25 14.22 15.02 -7.34
C PRO A 25 13.39 15.60 -8.50
N ASP A 26 12.41 16.46 -8.18
CA ASP A 26 11.40 16.96 -9.13
C ASP A 26 12.01 17.61 -10.38
N ASP A 27 13.11 18.35 -10.24
CA ASP A 27 13.80 19.04 -11.32
C ASP A 27 14.49 18.05 -12.28
N ALA A 28 15.21 17.06 -11.73
CA ALA A 28 15.86 16.00 -12.49
C ALA A 28 14.83 15.08 -13.15
N ALA A 29 13.73 14.79 -12.46
CA ALA A 29 12.62 14.03 -12.99
C ALA A 29 11.98 14.73 -14.20
N ALA A 30 11.70 16.02 -14.09
CA ALA A 30 11.14 16.81 -15.19
C ALA A 30 12.07 16.86 -16.40
N ARG A 31 13.38 17.08 -16.17
CA ARG A 31 14.40 17.04 -17.23
C ARG A 31 14.48 15.67 -17.91
N SER A 32 14.45 14.58 -17.14
CA SER A 32 14.52 13.22 -17.68
C SER A 32 13.33 12.86 -18.58
N LEU A 33 12.18 13.49 -18.33
CA LEU A 33 10.95 13.31 -19.10
C LEU A 33 10.76 14.35 -20.21
N ALA A 34 11.73 15.25 -20.40
CA ALA A 34 11.67 16.36 -21.35
C ALA A 34 10.39 17.21 -21.23
N ILE A 35 9.99 17.53 -19.99
CA ILE A 35 8.82 18.37 -19.69
C ILE A 35 9.17 19.48 -18.69
N THR A 36 8.27 20.46 -18.55
CA THR A 36 8.39 21.47 -17.48
C THR A 36 8.16 20.84 -16.11
N GLU A 37 8.79 21.41 -15.09
CA GLU A 37 8.60 20.98 -13.69
C GLU A 37 7.14 21.12 -13.24
N SER A 38 6.44 22.16 -13.70
CA SER A 38 5.01 22.34 -13.44
C SER A 38 4.16 21.21 -14.03
N ALA A 39 4.43 20.79 -15.26
CA ALA A 39 3.73 19.68 -15.89
C ALA A 39 4.02 18.35 -15.19
N TYR A 40 5.27 18.14 -14.75
CA TYR A 40 5.66 16.98 -13.95
C TYR A 40 4.87 16.92 -12.62
N LYS A 41 4.83 18.01 -11.86
CA LYS A 41 4.10 18.06 -10.57
C LYS A 41 2.61 17.76 -10.74
N VAL A 42 1.98 18.28 -11.80
CA VAL A 42 0.58 17.99 -12.13
C VAL A 42 0.38 16.49 -12.44
N ARG A 43 1.24 15.91 -13.28
CA ARG A 43 1.18 14.47 -13.63
C ARG A 43 1.36 13.59 -12.39
N LEU A 44 2.35 13.91 -11.55
CA LEU A 44 2.63 13.16 -10.34
C LEU A 44 1.48 13.26 -9.33
N SER A 45 0.90 14.45 -9.15
CA SER A 45 -0.27 14.63 -8.28
C SER A 45 -1.46 13.78 -8.72
N ARG A 46 -1.78 13.79 -10.02
CA ARG A 46 -2.85 12.95 -10.59
C ARG A 46 -2.56 11.46 -10.43
N ALA A 47 -1.31 11.04 -10.67
CA ALA A 47 -0.89 9.66 -10.49
C ALA A 47 -1.10 9.19 -9.04
N ARG A 48 -0.62 9.97 -8.06
CA ARG A 48 -0.80 9.67 -6.63
C ARG A 48 -2.26 9.57 -6.25
N LYS A 49 -3.10 10.51 -6.71
CA LYS A 49 -4.54 10.47 -6.46
C LYS A 49 -5.16 9.18 -6.99
N LYS A 50 -4.90 8.82 -8.25
CA LYS A 50 -5.47 7.58 -8.86
C LYS A 50 -5.00 6.31 -8.17
N VAL A 51 -3.71 6.23 -7.81
CA VAL A 51 -3.18 5.09 -7.04
C VAL A 51 -3.83 5.03 -5.65
N GLY A 52 -3.94 6.18 -4.97
CA GLY A 52 -4.62 6.30 -3.68
C GLY A 52 -6.08 5.86 -3.76
N ASP A 53 -6.86 6.41 -4.68
CA ASP A 53 -8.28 6.09 -4.89
C ASP A 53 -8.47 4.59 -5.20
N TYR A 54 -7.55 3.97 -5.95
CA TYR A 54 -7.60 2.54 -6.23
C TYR A 54 -7.31 1.68 -4.99
N LEU A 55 -6.31 2.05 -4.20
CA LEU A 55 -5.88 1.30 -3.02
C LEU A 55 -6.78 1.54 -1.80
N ALA A 56 -7.42 2.72 -1.69
CA ALA A 56 -8.20 3.13 -0.53
C ALA A 56 -9.28 2.13 -0.09
N PRO A 57 -10.07 1.50 -1.00
CA PRO A 57 -11.05 0.47 -0.62
C PRO A 57 -10.50 -0.97 -0.72
N ARG A 58 -9.23 -1.16 -1.06
CA ARG A 58 -8.66 -2.50 -1.39
C ARG A 58 -7.51 -2.92 -0.48
N CYS A 59 -6.72 -1.97 0.02
CA CYS A 59 -5.48 -2.24 0.70
C CYS A 59 -5.63 -2.17 2.23
N GLU A 60 -5.34 -3.24 2.97
CA GLU A 60 -5.38 -3.21 4.44
C GLU A 60 -4.39 -2.22 5.07
N HIS A 61 -3.28 -1.92 4.38
CA HIS A 61 -2.33 -0.90 4.84
C HIS A 61 -2.88 0.52 4.72
N VAL A 62 -3.91 0.73 3.90
CA VAL A 62 -4.62 2.02 3.81
C VAL A 62 -5.79 2.05 4.80
N ASN A 63 -6.59 0.99 4.84
CA ASN A 63 -7.66 0.82 5.83
C ASN A 63 -7.68 -0.64 6.27
N PRO A 64 -7.45 -0.95 7.57
CA PRO A 64 -7.39 -2.34 8.03
C PRO A 64 -8.71 -3.13 7.84
N MET A 65 -9.83 -2.47 7.51
CA MET A 65 -11.11 -3.13 7.17
C MET A 65 -11.12 -3.70 5.74
N ASN A 66 -10.15 -3.34 4.90
CA ASN A 66 -10.11 -3.76 3.51
C ASN A 66 -9.76 -5.26 3.37
N PRO A 67 -10.26 -5.92 2.31
CA PRO A 67 -10.19 -7.38 2.18
C PRO A 67 -8.81 -7.92 1.78
N CYS A 68 -7.84 -7.09 1.37
CA CYS A 68 -6.51 -7.63 1.08
C CYS A 68 -5.76 -7.92 2.37
N HIS A 69 -5.08 -9.06 2.45
CA HIS A 69 -4.22 -9.40 3.58
C HIS A 69 -2.77 -9.51 3.13
N CYS A 70 -1.98 -8.47 3.39
CA CYS A 70 -0.56 -8.41 3.08
C CYS A 70 0.23 -9.51 3.79
N PRO A 71 0.00 -9.88 5.07
CA PRO A 71 0.62 -11.04 5.68
C PRO A 71 0.38 -12.34 4.92
N ALA A 72 -0.81 -12.54 4.31
CA ALA A 72 -1.07 -13.71 3.49
C ALA A 72 -0.25 -13.66 2.18
N ARG A 73 -0.10 -12.47 1.56
CA ARG A 73 0.70 -12.30 0.34
C ARG A 73 2.21 -12.44 0.60
N VAL A 74 2.72 -11.78 1.63
CA VAL A 74 4.11 -11.83 2.08
C VAL A 74 4.44 -13.22 2.62
N GLY A 75 3.56 -13.82 3.41
CA GLY A 75 3.70 -15.19 3.91
C GLY A 75 3.79 -16.20 2.78
N THR A 76 2.93 -16.09 1.76
CA THR A 76 3.02 -16.93 0.56
C THR A 76 4.34 -16.69 -0.19
N ALA A 77 4.79 -15.44 -0.33
CA ALA A 77 6.03 -15.12 -1.02
C ALA A 77 7.28 -15.65 -0.29
N LEU A 78 7.30 -15.57 1.05
CA LEU A 78 8.32 -16.17 1.91
C LEU A 78 8.31 -17.69 1.81
N HIS A 79 7.13 -18.32 1.89
CA HIS A 79 6.98 -19.77 1.77
C HIS A 79 7.46 -20.28 0.40
N LYS A 80 7.19 -19.55 -0.67
CA LYS A 80 7.65 -19.88 -2.04
C LYS A 80 9.11 -19.47 -2.31
N GLY A 81 9.79 -18.83 -1.36
CA GLY A 81 11.17 -18.36 -1.55
C GLY A 81 11.32 -17.22 -2.56
N PHE A 82 10.25 -16.49 -2.88
CA PHE A 82 10.30 -15.32 -3.77
C PHE A 82 11.02 -14.13 -3.15
N ILE A 83 11.01 -14.06 -1.81
CA ILE A 83 11.70 -13.05 -1.03
C ILE A 83 12.39 -13.75 0.16
N GLY A 84 13.58 -13.27 0.52
CA GLY A 84 14.33 -13.79 1.67
C GLY A 84 13.87 -13.17 2.98
N LYS A 85 14.20 -13.83 4.10
CA LYS A 85 14.11 -13.21 5.42
C LYS A 85 15.17 -12.11 5.50
N VAL A 86 14.75 -10.86 5.53
CA VAL A 86 15.63 -9.74 5.90
C VAL A 86 15.70 -9.64 7.41
N ALA A 87 16.90 -9.40 7.95
CA ALA A 87 17.09 -9.17 9.37
C ALA A 87 16.42 -7.84 9.76
N GLY A 88 15.52 -7.88 10.74
CA GLY A 88 14.78 -6.72 11.26
C GLY A 88 13.29 -7.02 11.46
N GLU A 89 12.70 -6.49 12.52
CA GLU A 89 11.24 -6.53 12.70
C GLU A 89 10.57 -5.58 11.72
N VAL A 90 9.88 -6.14 10.72
CA VAL A 90 8.98 -5.36 9.88
C VAL A 90 7.63 -5.30 10.58
N SER A 91 7.42 -4.27 11.41
CA SER A 91 6.09 -4.02 11.97
C SER A 91 5.16 -3.54 10.85
N LEU A 92 4.37 -4.46 10.30
CA LEU A 92 3.30 -4.15 9.34
C LEU A 92 2.10 -3.44 10.00
N ARG A 93 2.12 -3.28 11.33
CA ARG A 93 1.09 -2.59 12.11
C ARG A 93 1.72 -1.40 12.82
N LYS A 94 1.19 -0.20 12.60
CA LYS A 94 1.23 0.79 13.68
C LYS A 94 0.30 0.23 14.76
N GLN A 95 0.82 -0.11 15.95
CA GLN A 95 -0.03 -0.42 17.09
C GLN A 95 -0.95 0.78 17.28
N ALA A 96 -2.23 0.61 16.93
CA ALA A 96 -3.23 1.60 17.27
C ALA A 96 -3.52 1.37 18.75
N ASP A 97 -3.21 2.38 19.56
CA ASP A 97 -3.54 2.45 20.97
C ASP A 97 -5.05 2.72 21.11
N VAL A 98 -5.87 1.79 20.58
CA VAL A 98 -7.33 1.83 20.71
C VAL A 98 -7.72 0.90 21.86
N PRO A 99 -8.36 1.44 22.92
CA PRO A 99 -8.71 0.66 24.12
C PRO A 99 -9.80 -0.38 23.86
N TYR A 100 -10.43 -0.36 22.67
CA TYR A 100 -11.40 -1.34 22.24
C TYR A 100 -10.94 -1.97 20.93
N GLY A 101 -10.66 -3.26 20.96
CA GLY A 101 -10.45 -4.07 19.77
C GLY A 101 -11.67 -3.99 18.83
N ARG A 102 -11.42 -4.29 17.56
CA ARG A 102 -12.34 -4.09 16.42
C ARG A 102 -13.76 -4.69 16.56
N TYR A 103 -13.98 -5.64 17.46
CA TYR A 103 -15.28 -6.30 17.68
C TYR A 103 -15.67 -6.47 19.15
N GLY A 104 -15.12 -5.67 20.07
CA GLY A 104 -15.46 -5.75 21.50
C GLY A 104 -14.85 -6.94 22.26
N THR A 105 -13.97 -7.72 21.65
CA THR A 105 -13.12 -8.65 22.38
C THR A 105 -11.90 -7.90 22.92
N GLY A 106 -11.90 -7.67 24.23
CA GLY A 106 -10.73 -7.13 24.94
C GLY A 106 -9.54 -8.09 24.93
N PHE A 107 -8.44 -7.65 25.53
CA PHE A 107 -7.21 -8.42 25.69
C PHE A 107 -7.48 -9.86 26.17
N GLY A 108 -7.01 -10.85 25.40
CA GLY A 108 -7.05 -12.27 25.76
C GLY A 108 -8.10 -13.11 25.03
N ASN A 109 -8.76 -12.61 23.98
CA ASN A 109 -9.79 -13.37 23.25
C ASN A 109 -9.64 -13.31 21.71
N ASP A 110 -8.41 -13.16 21.20
CA ASP A 110 -8.11 -12.94 19.77
C ASP A 110 -8.37 -14.16 18.86
N ASP A 111 -8.57 -15.36 19.45
CA ASP A 111 -8.66 -16.62 18.71
C ASP A 111 -10.06 -17.27 18.69
N VAL A 112 -11.10 -16.61 19.21
CA VAL A 112 -12.46 -17.19 19.25
C VAL A 112 -13.26 -16.78 18.00
N PRO A 113 -13.72 -17.73 17.16
CA PRO A 113 -14.57 -17.43 16.02
C PRO A 113 -15.92 -16.85 16.48
N VAL A 114 -16.38 -15.78 15.81
CA VAL A 114 -17.57 -14.97 16.17
C VAL A 114 -18.92 -15.71 16.01
N ALA A 115 -18.91 -17.02 15.79
CA ALA A 115 -20.10 -17.80 15.45
C ALA A 115 -21.01 -18.15 16.65
N HIS A 116 -20.60 -17.84 17.89
CA HIS A 116 -21.29 -18.32 19.11
C HIS A 116 -22.05 -17.22 19.86
N LEU A 117 -22.07 -15.98 19.36
CA LEU A 117 -22.61 -14.81 20.07
C LEU A 117 -23.91 -14.25 19.47
N ALA A 118 -24.53 -14.95 18.51
CA ALA A 118 -25.88 -14.65 18.04
C ALA A 118 -26.88 -15.58 18.75
N GLY A 119 -27.21 -15.23 19.99
CA GLY A 119 -28.27 -15.83 20.81
C GLY A 119 -28.93 -14.75 21.65
#